data_AF-A0A2I4EQ59-F1
#
_entry.id   AF-A0A2I4EQ59-F1
#
_cell.length_a   1.000
_cell.length_b   1.000
_cell.length_c   1.000
_cell.angle_alpha   90.00
_cell.angle_beta   90.00
_cell.angle_gamma   90.00
#
_symmetry.space_group_name_H-M   'P 1'
#
loop_
_entity.id
_entity.type
_entity.pdbx_description
1 polymer ?
#
loop_
_entity_poly.entity_id
_entity_poly.type
_entity_poly.pdbx_seq_one_letter_code
_entity_poly.pdbx_strand_id
1 'polypeptide(L)'
;MAAGQTWTAKQNKLFENALAIYDKDTPDRWQNLARAVGGKTVEEVKRHYQDLVEDLRQIETGHVPLPNYRSRTGGNNIKSHSTCNTHG
;
A
#
# COMPACT_ATOMS: atom_id res chain seq x y z
N MET A 1 13.30 26.24 2.81
CA MET A 1 12.84 24.84 2.97
C MET A 1 13.23 24.10 1.70
N ALA A 2 14.00 23.02 1.77
CA ALA A 2 14.29 22.25 0.57
C ALA A 2 12.97 21.66 0.06
N ALA A 3 12.40 22.27 -0.98
CA ALA A 3 11.25 21.76 -1.69
C ALA A 3 11.70 20.46 -2.38
N GLY A 4 11.69 19.36 -1.63
CA GLY A 4 11.81 18.03 -2.20
C GLY A 4 10.72 17.91 -3.24
N GLN A 5 11.11 17.88 -4.53
CA GLN A 5 10.18 17.90 -5.64
C GLN A 5 9.13 16.81 -5.44
N THR A 6 7.87 17.20 -5.26
CA THR A 6 6.75 16.27 -5.14
C THR A 6 6.74 15.33 -6.34
N TRP A 7 6.64 14.02 -6.10
CA TRP A 7 6.55 13.04 -7.18
C TRP A 7 5.31 13.30 -8.03
N THR A 8 5.52 13.58 -9.31
CA THR A 8 4.40 13.70 -10.25
C THR A 8 3.85 12.32 -10.59
N ALA A 9 2.58 12.24 -11.01
CA ALA A 9 1.97 10.97 -11.45
C ALA A 9 2.77 10.30 -12.58
N LYS A 10 3.37 11.09 -13.49
CA LYS A 10 4.24 10.58 -14.55
C LYS A 10 5.52 9.95 -13.98
N GLN A 11 6.18 10.62 -13.03
CA GLN A 11 7.38 10.08 -12.39
C GLN A 11 7.07 8.82 -11.58
N ASN A 12 5.95 8.78 -10.86
CA ASN A 12 5.53 7.59 -10.14
C ASN A 12 5.32 6.41 -11.08
N LYS A 13 4.62 6.62 -12.20
CA LYS A 13 4.41 5.57 -13.20
C LYS A 13 5.73 5.07 -13.82
N LEU A 14 6.68 5.97 -14.09
CA LEU A 14 8.00 5.59 -14.56
C LEU A 14 8.78 4.79 -13.51
N PHE A 15 8.66 5.16 -12.25
CA PHE A 15 9.27 4.45 -11.13
C PHE A 15 8.70 3.03 -10.98
N GLU A 16 7.38 2.87 -11.01
CA GLU A 16 6.71 1.57 -10.95
C GLU A 16 7.11 0.66 -12.13
N ASN A 17 7.12 1.20 -13.35
CA ASN A 17 7.60 0.47 -14.53
C ASN A 17 9.07 0.07 -14.38
N ALA A 18 9.91 0.95 -13.86
CA ALA A 18 11.32 0.67 -13.67
C ALA A 18 11.55 -0.36 -12.55
N LEU A 19 10.71 -0.41 -11.51
CA LEU A 19 10.73 -1.49 -10.52
C LEU A 19 10.40 -2.86 -11.13
N ALA A 20 9.51 -2.90 -12.12
CA ALA A 20 9.17 -4.13 -12.84
C ALA A 20 10.30 -4.61 -13.78
N ILE A 21 11.13 -3.69 -14.28
CA ILE A 21 12.27 -4.01 -15.14
C ILE A 21 13.51 -4.39 -14.31
N TYR A 22 13.78 -3.62 -13.25
CA TYR A 22 14.96 -3.79 -12.40
C TYR A 22 14.56 -4.46 -11.08
N ASP A 23 14.69 -5.78 -11.03
CA ASP A 23 14.46 -6.57 -9.82
C ASP A 23 15.55 -6.32 -8.75
N LYS A 24 15.38 -6.89 -7.56
CA LYS A 24 16.26 -6.69 -6.38
C LYS A 24 17.70 -7.16 -6.61
N ASP A 25 17.91 -8.13 -7.48
CA ASP A 25 19.22 -8.69 -7.83
C ASP A 25 19.95 -7.87 -8.91
N THR A 26 19.33 -6.80 -9.43
CA THR A 26 19.95 -5.93 -10.43
C THR A 26 21.10 -5.14 -9.81
N PRO A 27 22.33 -5.23 -10.33
CA PRO A 27 23.42 -4.35 -9.89
C PRO A 27 23.08 -2.89 -10.23
N ASP A 28 23.46 -1.97 -9.35
CA ASP A 28 23.19 -0.54 -9.52
C ASP A 28 21.69 -0.21 -9.77
N ARG A 29 20.79 -1.03 -9.21
CA ARG A 29 19.33 -0.88 -9.32
C ARG A 29 18.88 0.56 -9.12
N TRP A 30 19.38 1.22 -8.09
CA TRP A 30 18.95 2.57 -7.73
C TRP A 30 19.40 3.63 -8.74
N GLN A 31 20.59 3.48 -9.30
CA GLN A 31 21.10 4.34 -10.36
C GLN A 31 20.27 4.15 -11.65
N ASN A 32 19.93 2.90 -11.97
CA ASN A 32 19.07 2.58 -13.11
C ASN A 32 17.65 3.15 -12.94
N LEU A 33 17.07 3.05 -11.74
CA LEU A 33 15.78 3.67 -11.40
C LEU A 33 15.81 5.19 -11.52
N ALA A 34 16.83 5.85 -10.94
CA ALA A 34 16.99 7.30 -11.04
C ALA A 34 17.12 7.76 -12.49
N ARG A 35 17.87 7.03 -13.32
CA ARG A 35 18.00 7.30 -14.75
C ARG A 35 16.69 7.10 -15.51
N ALA A 36 15.92 6.06 -15.17
CA ALA A 36 14.65 5.75 -15.84
C ALA A 36 13.54 6.76 -15.51
N VAL A 37 13.48 7.22 -14.25
CA VAL A 37 12.50 8.23 -13.81
C VAL A 37 12.85 9.61 -14.38
N GLY A 38 14.13 9.96 -14.37
CA GLY A 38 14.63 11.26 -14.81
C GLY A 38 14.28 12.39 -13.85
N GLY A 39 15.24 13.28 -13.60
CA GLY A 39 15.05 14.44 -12.72
C GLY A 39 14.93 14.11 -11.23
N LYS A 40 15.25 12.86 -10.83
CA LYS A 40 15.31 12.40 -9.43
C LYS A 40 16.70 11.87 -9.10
N THR A 41 17.17 12.14 -7.90
CA THR A 41 18.43 11.56 -7.41
C THR A 41 18.21 10.12 -6.91
N VAL A 42 19.30 9.37 -6.82
CA VAL A 42 19.31 8.02 -6.24
C VAL A 42 18.74 8.02 -4.82
N GLU A 43 19.04 9.04 -4.02
CA GLU A 43 18.54 9.18 -2.65
C GLU A 43 17.03 9.42 -2.61
N GLU A 44 16.50 10.28 -3.49
CA GLU A 44 15.04 10.50 -3.60
C GLU A 44 14.30 9.23 -4.01
N VAL A 45 14.87 8.46 -4.94
CA VAL A 45 14.31 7.17 -5.38
C VAL A 45 14.31 6.14 -4.26
N LYS A 46 15.42 6.04 -3.49
CA LYS A 46 15.50 5.14 -2.34
C LYS A 46 14.48 5.49 -1.27
N ARG A 47 14.32 6.78 -0.95
CA ARG A 47 13.32 7.23 0.03
C ARG A 47 11.90 6.87 -0.42
N HIS A 48 11.57 7.19 -1.67
CA HIS A 48 10.25 6.88 -2.24
C HIS A 48 9.95 5.37 -2.24
N TYR A 49 10.97 4.53 -2.47
CA TYR A 49 10.83 3.09 -2.34
C TYR A 49 10.57 2.64 -0.90
N GLN A 50 11.25 3.24 0.08
CA GLN A 50 11.02 2.91 1.49
C GLN A 50 9.61 3.26 1.93
N ASP A 51 9.12 4.43 1.53
CA ASP A 51 7.74 4.87 1.80
C ASP A 51 6.74 3.85 1.21
N LEU A 52 6.93 3.45 -0.05
CA LEU A 52 6.09 2.43 -0.71
C LEU A 52 6.09 1.08 0.04
N VAL A 53 7.26 0.63 0.51
CA VAL A 53 7.38 -0.62 1.27
C VAL A 53 6.68 -0.51 2.63
N GLU A 54 6.75 0.65 3.28
CA GLU A 54 6.06 0.89 4.55
C GLU A 54 4.54 0.89 4.36
N ASP A 55 4.02 1.57 3.34
CA ASP A 55 2.60 1.55 2.98
C ASP A 55 2.10 0.12 2.73
N LEU A 56 2.83 -0.68 1.95
CA LEU A 56 2.49 -2.09 1.71
C LEU A 56 2.45 -2.90 3.01
N ARG A 57 3.44 -2.71 3.89
CA ARG A 57 3.48 -3.38 5.19
C ARG A 57 2.30 -2.97 6.08
N GLN A 58 1.88 -1.71 6.06
CA GLN A 58 0.72 -1.24 6.83
C GLN A 58 -0.59 -1.87 6.32
N ILE A 59 -0.70 -2.10 5.01
CA ILE A 59 -1.84 -2.82 4.42
C ILE A 59 -1.82 -4.30 4.83
N GLU A 60 -0.66 -4.97 4.76
CA GLU A 60 -0.52 -6.40 5.10
C GLU A 60 -0.73 -6.70 6.59
N THR A 61 -0.39 -5.75 7.46
CA THR A 61 -0.62 -5.84 8.91
C THR A 61 -2.08 -5.60 9.31
N GLY A 62 -2.98 -5.37 8.34
CA GLY A 62 -4.42 -5.22 8.59
C GLY A 62 -4.80 -3.91 9.27
N HIS A 63 -3.95 -2.89 9.20
CA HIS A 63 -4.20 -1.58 9.84
C HIS A 63 -5.03 -0.62 8.99
N VAL A 64 -5.72 -1.13 7.96
CA VAL A 64 -6.80 -0.42 7.27
C VAL A 64 -8.11 -0.90 7.90
N PRO A 65 -8.80 -0.07 8.72
CA PRO A 65 -10.14 -0.44 9.15
C PRO A 65 -11.00 -0.64 7.91
N LEU A 66 -11.47 -1.88 7.72
CA LEU A 66 -12.36 -2.22 6.62
C LEU A 66 -13.55 -1.24 6.67
N PRO A 67 -13.87 -0.52 5.58
CA PRO A 67 -15.04 0.34 5.56
C PRO A 67 -16.25 -0.52 5.90
N ASN A 68 -17.04 -0.06 6.89
CA ASN A 68 -18.22 -0.76 7.37
C ASN A 68 -19.28 -0.83 6.25
N TYR A 69 -19.16 -1.84 5.39
CA TYR A 69 -20.16 -2.19 4.42
C TYR A 69 -21.31 -2.86 5.18
N ARG A 70 -22.14 -2.05 5.85
CA ARG A 70 -23.41 -2.53 6.41
C ARG A 70 -24.20 -3.10 5.25
N SER A 71 -24.12 -4.41 5.11
CA SER A 71 -24.95 -5.23 4.23
C SER A 71 -26.40 -4.89 4.54
N ARG A 72 -26.97 -4.07 3.66
CA ARG A 72 -28.41 -3.93 3.53
C ARG A 72 -28.85 -5.18 2.76
N THR A 73 -29.95 -5.77 3.24
CA THR A 73 -30.82 -6.77 2.57
C THR A 73 -30.60 -8.24 2.97
N GLY A 74 -31.38 -8.66 3.97
CA GLY A 74 -32.41 -9.72 3.84
C GLY A 74 -31.99 -11.17 3.56
N GLY A 75 -32.25 -12.07 4.53
CA GLY A 75 -32.29 -13.51 4.25
C GLY A 75 -32.23 -14.43 5.48
N ASN A 76 -33.39 -14.67 6.11
CA ASN A 76 -33.89 -15.92 6.71
C ASN A 76 -32.99 -16.92 7.49
N ASN A 77 -33.52 -17.28 8.67
CA ASN A 77 -33.50 -18.58 9.35
C ASN A 77 -32.21 -19.08 10.03
N ILE A 78 -31.90 -18.52 11.19
CA ILE A 78 -31.26 -19.29 12.26
C ILE A 78 -32.15 -19.21 13.50
N LYS A 79 -32.94 -20.26 13.71
CA LYS A 79 -33.57 -20.53 15.01
C LYS A 79 -32.44 -20.85 15.98
N SER A 80 -31.89 -19.82 16.63
CA SER A 80 -31.09 -20.04 17.84
C SER A 80 -32.05 -20.07 19.02
N HIS A 81 -32.29 -21.27 19.50
CA HIS A 81 -33.08 -21.54 20.70
C HIS A 81 -32.28 -21.00 21.90
N SER A 82 -32.51 -19.73 22.26
CA SER A 82 -31.96 -19.15 23.48
C SER A 82 -32.78 -19.66 24.67
N THR A 83 -32.24 -20.65 25.36
CA THR A 83 -32.69 -21.08 26.69
C THR A 83 -32.76 -19.87 27.63
N CYS A 84 -33.86 -19.79 28.37
CA CYS A 84 -34.16 -18.78 29.37
C CYS A 84 -33.12 -18.75 30.52
N ASN A 85 -32.71 -17.55 30.93
CA ASN A 85 -32.01 -17.32 32.19
C ASN A 85 -33.02 -17.39 33.35
N THR A 86 -32.81 -18.32 34.28
CA THR A 86 -33.41 -18.31 35.62
C THR A 86 -32.53 -17.46 36.54
N HIS A 87 -33.03 -16.32 37.02
CA HIS A 87 -32.48 -15.63 38.19
C HIS A 87 -33.22 -16.14 39.43
N GLY A 88 -32.47 -16.56 40.45
CA GLY A 88 -32.93 -16.75 41.82
C GLY A 88 -32.71 -15.51 42.66
#